data_AF-A0A6I6N762-F1
#
_entry.id   AF-A0A6I6N762-F1
#
_cell.length_a   1.000
_cell.length_b   1.000
_cell.length_c   1.000
_cell.angle_alpha   90.00
_cell.angle_beta   90.00
_cell.angle_gamma   90.00
#
_symmetry.space_group_name_H-M   'P 1'
#
loop_
_entity.id
_entity.type
_entity.pdbx_description
1 polymer ?
#
loop_
_entity_poly.entity_id
_entity_poly.type
_entity_poly.pdbx_seq_one_letter_code
_entity_poly.pdbx_strand_id
1 'polypeptide(L)'
;MLVVDGQQRLTALYAVLTGRKIVTKSFDEINVRIAFHPEDQTFEVTDAAIERDAHFIPDITARWAQGGYKPTVRQFFQRLDQAGGQPLSDAAKDGLGGRLPQ
;
A
#
# COMPACT_ATOMS: atom_id res chain seq x y z
N MET A 1 -5.01 22.31 -10.61
CA MET A 1 -3.70 22.58 -9.98
C MET A 1 -3.94 22.94 -8.53
N LEU A 2 -3.77 21.99 -7.61
CA LEU A 2 -3.86 22.25 -6.17
C LEU A 2 -2.44 22.41 -5.65
N VAL A 3 -1.97 23.65 -5.61
CA VAL A 3 -0.72 24.00 -4.94
C VAL A 3 -0.97 23.78 -3.46
N VAL A 4 -0.26 22.80 -2.90
CA VAL A 4 -0.29 22.59 -1.47
C VAL A 4 1.07 22.90 -0.90
N ASP A 5 1.10 24.04 -0.23
CA ASP A 5 2.14 24.56 0.63
C ASP A 5 2.69 23.45 1.54
N GLY A 6 4.01 23.41 1.76
CA GLY A 6 4.76 22.24 2.25
C GLY A 6 4.26 21.54 3.53
N GLN A 7 3.32 22.15 4.25
CA GLN A 7 2.66 21.59 5.43
C GLN A 7 1.81 20.34 5.17
N GLN A 8 0.99 20.23 4.10
CA GLN A 8 0.19 19.00 3.93
C GLN A 8 1.04 17.81 3.55
N ARG A 9 2.18 18.01 2.86
CA ARG A 9 3.09 16.89 2.55
C ARG A 9 3.69 16.31 3.82
N LEU A 10 4.07 17.16 4.77
CA LEU A 10 4.57 16.72 6.07
C LEU A 10 3.47 16.04 6.91
N THR A 11 2.24 16.58 6.88
CA THR A 11 1.11 15.97 7.58
C THR A 11 0.71 14.61 6.99
N ALA A 12 0.70 14.47 5.66
CA ALA A 12 0.46 13.20 5.00
C ALA A 12 1.55 12.18 5.31
N LEU A 13 2.82 12.59 5.24
CA LEU A 13 3.95 11.72 5.60
C LEU A 13 3.89 11.29 7.07
N TYR A 14 3.57 12.20 7.99
CA TYR A 14 3.41 11.90 9.41
C TYR A 14 2.24 10.93 9.66
N ALA A 15 1.09 11.14 9.01
CA ALA A 15 -0.08 10.27 9.13
C ALA A 15 0.25 8.84 8.69
N VAL A 16 0.93 8.70 7.55
CA VAL A 16 1.37 7.41 7.01
C VAL A 16 2.36 6.73 7.94
N LEU A 17 3.38 7.45 8.43
CA LEU A 17 4.40 6.88 9.31
C LEU A 17 3.85 6.46 10.68
N THR A 18 2.81 7.14 11.16
CA THR A 18 2.22 6.87 12.49
C THR A 18 0.96 6.02 12.44
N GLY A 19 0.42 5.74 11.24
CA GLY A 19 -0.89 5.08 11.06
C GLY A 19 -2.06 5.84 11.70
N ARG A 20 -1.88 7.14 12.00
CA ARG A 20 -2.88 7.95 12.70
C ARG A 20 -3.82 8.60 11.71
N LYS A 21 -5.11 8.60 12.05
CA LYS A 21 -6.13 9.39 11.33
C LYS A 21 -5.78 10.87 11.43
N ILE A 22 -5.87 11.58 10.31
CA ILE A 22 -5.74 13.04 10.25
C ILE A 22 -7.10 13.66 10.01
N VAL A 23 -7.34 14.79 10.68
CA VAL A 23 -8.56 15.58 10.51
C VAL A 23 -8.30 16.63 9.43
N THR A 24 -9.12 16.64 8.38
CA THR A 24 -9.00 17.65 7.32
C THR A 24 -9.55 19.00 7.79
N LYS A 25 -9.34 20.04 6.97
CA LYS A 25 -9.99 21.35 7.19
C LYS A 25 -11.52 21.28 7.16
N SER A 26 -12.09 20.24 6.59
CA SER A 26 -13.52 19.96 6.56
C SER A 26 -13.99 19.19 7.80
N PHE A 27 -13.13 18.97 8.80
CA PHE A 27 -13.37 18.15 9.99
C PHE A 27 -13.59 16.65 9.70
N ASP A 28 -13.22 16.18 8.51
CA ASP A 28 -13.30 14.76 8.16
C ASP A 28 -12.09 14.00 8.71
N GLU A 29 -12.33 12.88 9.39
CA GLU A 29 -11.28 11.92 9.72
C GLU A 29 -10.90 11.09 8.50
N ILE A 30 -9.72 11.33 7.94
CA ILE A 30 -9.15 10.49 6.87
C ILE A 30 -8.00 9.65 7.42
N ASN A 31 -8.05 8.36 7.10
CA ASN A 31 -6.92 7.46 7.27
C ASN A 31 -6.15 7.40 5.94
N VAL A 32 -4.98 8.03 5.90
CA VAL A 32 -4.12 8.00 4.71
C VAL A 32 -3.31 6.71 4.74
N ARG A 33 -3.69 5.78 3.86
CA ARG A 33 -2.93 4.55 3.60
C ARG A 33 -2.09 4.75 2.35
N ILE A 34 -0.90 4.15 2.35
CA ILE A 34 -0.06 4.07 1.17
C ILE A 34 -0.13 2.65 0.63
N ALA A 35 -0.40 2.56 -0.66
CA ALA A 35 -0.31 1.33 -1.41
C ALA A 35 1.03 1.22 -2.12
N PHE A 36 1.44 -0.01 -2.39
CA PHE A 36 2.67 -0.32 -3.11
C PHE A 36 2.39 -1.28 -4.26
N HIS A 37 2.92 -0.96 -5.44
CA HIS A 37 2.88 -1.82 -6.62
C HIS A 37 4.21 -2.57 -6.75
N PRO A 38 4.28 -3.89 -6.49
CA PRO A 38 5.56 -4.60 -6.50
C PRO A 38 6.17 -4.78 -7.89
N GLU A 39 5.38 -4.69 -8.97
CA GLU A 39 5.91 -4.81 -10.34
C GLU A 39 6.70 -3.57 -10.75
N ASP A 40 6.14 -2.38 -10.48
CA ASP A 40 6.73 -1.09 -10.86
C ASP A 40 7.52 -0.42 -9.71
N GLN A 41 7.46 -0.99 -8.51
CA GLN A 41 8.07 -0.45 -7.29
C GLN A 41 7.60 0.97 -6.95
N THR A 42 6.35 1.29 -7.28
CA THR A 42 5.73 2.60 -7.06
C THR A 42 4.92 2.64 -5.76
N PHE A 43 4.81 3.84 -5.19
CA PHE A 43 4.01 4.12 -4.00
C PHE A 43 2.90 5.10 -4.35
N GLU A 44 1.67 4.77 -3.97
CA GLU A 44 0.48 5.59 -4.25
C GLU A 44 -0.41 5.72 -3.02
N VAL A 45 -1.23 6.77 -2.95
CA VAL A 45 -2.22 6.91 -1.88
C VAL A 45 -3.36 5.94 -2.16
N THR A 46 -3.66 5.07 -1.20
CA THR A 46 -4.70 4.05 -1.37
C THR A 46 -6.06 4.70 -1.55
N ASP A 47 -6.70 4.40 -2.68
CA ASP A 47 -8.09 4.74 -2.96
C ASP A 47 -8.93 3.48 -3.21
N ALA A 48 -10.22 3.65 -3.48
CA ALA A 48 -11.13 2.54 -3.72
C ALA A 48 -10.82 1.74 -5.00
N ALA A 49 -10.07 2.30 -5.95
CA ALA A 49 -9.63 1.59 -7.15
C ALA A 49 -8.43 0.69 -6.82
N ILE A 50 -7.44 1.24 -6.11
CA ILE A 50 -6.27 0.51 -5.62
C ILE A 50 -6.66 -0.61 -4.66
N GLU A 51 -7.68 -0.42 -3.81
CA GLU A 51 -8.17 -1.50 -2.93
C GLU A 51 -8.75 -2.70 -3.71
N ARG A 52 -9.26 -2.45 -4.90
CA ARG A 52 -9.84 -3.47 -5.79
C ARG A 52 -8.81 -4.08 -6.73
N ASP A 53 -7.68 -3.43 -6.92
CA ASP A 53 -6.58 -3.96 -7.72
C ASP A 53 -5.77 -4.98 -6.92
N ALA A 54 -5.66 -6.20 -7.45
CA ALA A 54 -4.91 -7.27 -6.84
C ALA A 54 -3.39 -7.13 -7.02
N HIS A 55 -2.94 -6.29 -7.96
CA HIS A 55 -1.52 -6.02 -8.19
C HIS A 55 -0.95 -5.02 -7.18
N PHE A 56 -1.81 -4.34 -6.42
CA PHE A 56 -1.39 -3.46 -5.35
C PHE A 56 -1.46 -4.13 -3.98
N ILE A 57 -0.50 -3.78 -3.13
CA ILE A 57 -0.59 -3.97 -1.69
C ILE A 57 -1.24 -2.69 -1.14
N PRO A 58 -2.52 -2.69 -0.75
CA PRO A 58 -3.26 -1.46 -0.46
C PRO A 58 -2.88 -0.78 0.86
N ASP A 59 -2.08 -1.41 1.71
CA ASP A 59 -1.61 -0.80 2.95
C ASP A 59 -0.25 -1.36 3.36
N ILE A 60 0.81 -0.58 3.10
CA ILE A 60 2.17 -0.92 3.55
C ILE A 60 2.42 -0.56 5.01
N THR A 61 1.52 0.18 5.65
CA THR A 61 1.67 0.59 7.06
C THR A 61 1.68 -0.62 7.98
N ALA A 62 0.98 -1.70 7.59
CA ALA A 62 1.03 -3.00 8.25
C ALA A 62 2.45 -3.62 8.28
N ARG A 63 3.37 -3.20 7.40
CA ARG A 63 4.79 -3.61 7.45
C ARG A 63 5.55 -2.97 8.61
N TRP A 64 5.17 -1.75 9.01
CA TRP A 64 5.81 -1.02 10.10
C TRP A 64 5.34 -1.50 11.48
N ALA A 65 4.22 -2.24 11.53
CA ALA A 65 3.83 -3.00 12.71
C ALA A 65 4.71 -4.26 12.83
N GLN A 66 5.32 -4.46 14.00
CA GLN A 66 6.29 -5.54 14.22
C GLN A 66 5.76 -6.92 13.79
N GLY A 67 6.47 -7.59 12.88
CA GLY A 67 6.17 -8.96 12.42
C GLY A 67 5.22 -9.07 11.21
N GLY A 68 4.73 -7.96 10.65
CA GLY A 68 3.69 -7.94 9.61
C GLY A 68 4.11 -8.37 8.19
N TYR A 69 5.42 -8.55 7.91
CA TYR A 69 5.91 -8.81 6.54
C TYR A 69 5.33 -10.09 5.91
N LYS A 70 5.51 -11.24 6.56
CA LYS A 70 5.06 -12.55 6.03
C LYS A 70 3.55 -12.61 5.75
N PRO A 71 2.66 -12.16 6.66
CA PRO A 71 1.22 -12.22 6.38
C PRO A 71 0.79 -11.29 5.25
N THR A 72 1.34 -10.08 5.13
CA THR A 72 1.00 -9.14 4.05
C THR A 72 1.40 -9.70 2.68
N VAL A 73 2.59 -10.28 2.57
CA VAL A 73 3.07 -10.87 1.31
C VAL A 73 2.24 -12.09 0.91
N ARG A 74 1.90 -12.95 1.87
CA ARG A 74 1.01 -14.10 1.62
C ARG A 74 -0.36 -13.62 1.11
N GLN A 75 -0.93 -12.60 1.75
CA GLN A 75 -2.22 -12.05 1.36
C GLN A 75 -2.17 -11.43 -0.04
N PHE A 76 -1.09 -10.74 -0.39
CA PHE A 76 -0.86 -10.19 -1.73
C PHE A 76 -0.90 -11.29 -2.80
N PHE A 77 -0.07 -12.33 -2.66
CA PHE A 77 -0.05 -13.43 -3.62
C PHE A 77 -1.39 -14.16 -3.72
N GLN A 78 -2.12 -14.29 -2.59
CA GLN A 78 -3.45 -14.89 -2.60
C GLN A 78 -4.47 -14.05 -3.39
N ARG A 79 -4.43 -12.72 -3.27
CA ARG A 79 -5.29 -11.82 -4.07
C ARG A 79 -4.93 -11.88 -5.54
N LEU A 80 -3.64 -11.91 -5.86
CA LEU A 80 -3.15 -11.95 -7.24
C LEU A 80 -3.54 -13.26 -7.94
N ASP A 81 -3.46 -14.40 -7.24
CA ASP A 81 -3.92 -15.72 -7.72
C ASP A 81 -5.44 -15.71 -8.00
N GLN A 82 -6.23 -15.19 -7.05
CA GLN A 82 -7.68 -15.06 -7.20
C GLN A 82 -8.10 -14.15 -8.37
N ALA A 83 -7.33 -13.10 -8.65
CA ALA A 83 -7.61 -12.17 -9.75
C ALA A 83 -7.15 -12.71 -11.11
N GLY A 84 -6.02 -13.42 -11.16
CA GLY A 84 -5.48 -14.00 -12.39
C GLY A 84 -6.20 -15.28 -12.84
N GLY A 85 -6.96 -15.94 -11.95
CA GLY A 85 -7.68 -17.18 -12.25
C GLY A 85 -6.77 -18.39 -12.50
N GLN A 86 -5.46 -18.22 -12.36
CA GLN A 86 -4.44 -19.23 -12.60
C GLN A 86 -3.30 -19.03 -11.59
N PRO A 87 -2.80 -20.12 -10.94
CA PRO A 87 -1.78 -19.98 -9.93
C PRO A 87 -0.49 -19.42 -10.51
N LEU A 88 0.03 -18.35 -9.88
CA LEU A 88 1.32 -17.77 -10.28
C LEU A 88 2.42 -18.82 -10.17
N SER A 89 3.23 -18.93 -11.24
CA SER A 89 4.42 -19.78 -11.25
C SER A 89 5.44 -19.31 -10.20
N ASP A 90 6.18 -20.26 -9.63
CA ASP A 90 7.14 -19.98 -8.56
C ASP A 90 8.22 -18.97 -8.99
N ALA A 91 8.62 -18.96 -10.26
CA ALA A 91 9.53 -17.96 -10.81
C ALA A 91 8.97 -16.52 -10.75
N ALA A 92 7.66 -16.33 -10.94
CA ALA A 92 7.02 -15.02 -10.83
C ALA A 92 6.92 -14.58 -9.36
N LYS A 93 6.62 -15.52 -8.46
CA LYS A 93 6.59 -15.28 -7.02
C LYS A 93 7.97 -14.89 -6.48
N ASP A 94 9.03 -15.54 -6.94
CA ASP A 94 10.41 -15.20 -6.54
C ASP A 94 10.82 -13.82 -7.07
N GLY A 95 10.49 -13.49 -8.33
CA GLY A 95 10.77 -12.19 -8.92
C GLY A 95 10.06 -11.03 -8.19
N LEU A 96 8.78 -11.20 -7.87
CA LEU A 96 8.01 -10.24 -7.08
C LEU A 96 8.48 -10.19 -5.63
N GLY A 97 8.79 -11.35 -5.04
CA GLY A 97 9.29 -11.50 -3.68
C GLY A 97 10.56 -10.68 -3.43
N GLY A 98 11.48 -10.68 -4.38
CA GLY A 98 12.73 -9.89 -4.30
C GLY A 98 12.54 -8.39 -4.48
N ARG A 99 11.42 -7.93 -5.05
CA ARG A 99 11.12 -6.51 -5.31
C ARG A 99 10.34 -5.84 -4.19
N LEU A 100 9.78 -6.64 -3.28
CA LEU A 100 9.14 -6.13 -2.09
C LEU A 100 10.18 -5.42 -1.23
N PRO A 101 9.86 -4.24 -0.68
CA PRO A 101 10.78 -3.53 0.19
C PRO A 101 11.15 -4.46 1.36
N GLN A 102 12.44 -4.55 1.67
CA GLN A 102 12.98 -5.31 2.81
C GLN A 102 12.66 -4.54 4.09
#